data_AF-A0A7K2X3J9-F1
#
_entry.id   AF-A0A7K2X3J9-F1
#
_cell.length_a   1.000
_cell.length_b   1.000
_cell.length_c   1.000
_cell.angle_alpha   90.00
_cell.angle_beta   90.00
_cell.angle_gamma   90.00
#
_symmetry.space_group_name_H-M   'P 1'
#
loop_
_entity.id
_entity.type
_entity.pdbx_description
1 polymer ?
#
loop_
_entity_poly.entity_id
_entity_poly.type
_entity_poly.pdbx_seq_one_letter_code
_entity_poly.pdbx_strand_id
1 'polypeptide(L)' 'MKPIISASELLSESAGARPPVLLDVRWALGGPPGRPAYEAGHLPGAVYVDLDTELAGPPGSG' A
#
# COMPACT_ATOMS: atom_id res chain seq x y z
N MET A 1 9.35 -2.04 16.78
CA MET A 1 8.79 -1.78 15.43
C MET A 1 9.18 -2.97 14.56
N LYS A 2 8.20 -3.68 13.97
CA LYS A 2 8.47 -4.77 13.03
C LYS A 2 8.31 -4.21 11.61
N PRO A 3 9.40 -4.00 10.84
CA PRO A 3 9.30 -3.39 9.51
C PRO A 3 8.71 -4.35 8.47
N ILE A 4 8.66 -5.65 8.78
CA ILE A 4 8.11 -6.71 7.92
C ILE A 4 7.25 -7.61 8.80
N ILE A 5 6.08 -7.98 8.29
CA ILE A 5 5.17 -8.96 8.89
C ILE A 5 4.78 -10.00 7.84
N SER A 6 4.47 -11.20 8.29
CA SER A 6 3.87 -12.23 7.45
C SER A 6 2.38 -11.95 7.18
N ALA A 7 1.81 -12.62 6.17
CA ALA A 7 0.39 -12.51 5.86
C ALA A 7 -0.52 -13.01 7.02
N SER A 8 -0.11 -14.06 7.73
CA SER A 8 -0.84 -14.58 8.89
C SER A 8 -0.79 -13.64 10.11
N GLU A 9 0.33 -12.95 10.31
CA GLU A 9 0.43 -11.89 11.31
C GLU A 9 -0.49 -10.72 10.95
N LEU A 10 -0.49 -10.25 9.70
CA LEU A 10 -1.40 -9.19 9.24
C LEU A 10 -2.87 -9.56 9.50
N LEU A 11 -3.27 -10.80 9.18
CA LEU A 11 -4.63 -11.27 9.42
C LEU A 11 -4.99 -11.24 10.92
N SER A 12 -4.06 -11.65 11.79
CA SER A 12 -4.25 -11.66 13.23
C SER A 12 -4.37 -10.24 13.80
N GLU A 13 -3.52 -9.31 13.35
CA GLU A 13 -3.53 -7.92 13.79
C GLU A 13 -4.78 -7.17 13.29
N SER A 14 -5.27 -7.50 12.08
CA SER A 14 -6.48 -6.92 11.50
C SER A 14 -7.76 -7.29 12.28
N ALA A 15 -7.73 -8.36 13.06
CA ALA A 15 -8.82 -8.75 13.96
C ALA A 15 -8.70 -8.14 15.37
N GLY A 16 -7.62 -7.40 15.66
CA GLY A 16 -7.36 -6.82 16.98
C GLY A 16 -8.16 -5.56 17.27
N ALA A 17 -8.01 -5.03 18.49
CA ALA A 17 -8.70 -3.80 18.94
C ALA A 17 -8.28 -2.53 18.18
N ARG A 18 -7.13 -2.57 17.48
CA ARG A 18 -6.58 -1.47 16.69
C ARG A 18 -5.98 -2.04 15.40
N PRO A 19 -6.81 -2.36 14.39
CA PRO A 19 -6.33 -2.89 13.13
C PRO A 19 -5.45 -1.85 12.42
N PRO A 20 -4.42 -2.27 11.67
CA PRO A 20 -3.62 -1.36 10.87
C PRO A 20 -4.45 -0.80 9.70
N VAL A 21 -4.12 0.42 9.27
CA VAL A 21 -4.57 0.93 7.97
C VAL A 21 -3.67 0.32 6.91
N LEU A 22 -4.27 -0.41 5.97
CA LEU A 22 -3.54 -1.05 4.89
C LEU A 22 -3.49 -0.13 3.67
N LEU A 23 -2.29 0.13 3.15
CA LEU A 23 -2.07 0.95 1.97
C LEU A 23 -1.56 0.06 0.83
N ASP A 24 -2.23 0.14 -0.33
CA ASP A 24 -1.76 -0.45 -1.57
C ASP A 24 -0.99 0.60 -2.36
N VAL A 25 0.34 0.51 -2.28
CA VAL A 25 1.29 1.44 -2.88
C VAL A 25 1.95 0.82 -4.12
N ARG A 26 1.23 -0.06 -4.84
CA ARG A 26 1.78 -0.73 -6.02
C ARG A 26 2.19 0.29 -7.09
N TRP A 27 3.37 0.06 -7.67
CA TRP A 27 3.94 0.91 -8.71
C TRP A 27 4.87 0.08 -9.61
N ALA A 28 4.97 0.46 -10.88
CA ALA A 28 5.87 -0.16 -11.84
C ALA A 28 6.46 0.88 -12.80
N LEU A 29 7.78 0.90 -12.96
CA LEU A 29 8.47 1.79 -13.88
C LEU A 29 8.02 1.54 -15.33
N GLY A 30 7.44 2.56 -15.97
CA GLY A 30 6.90 2.46 -17.32
C GLY A 30 5.67 1.56 -17.47
N GLY A 31 5.08 1.11 -16.35
CA GLY A 31 3.87 0.29 -16.33
C GLY A 31 2.58 1.10 -16.50
N PRO A 32 1.43 0.43 -16.66
CA PRO A 32 0.13 1.09 -16.62
C PRO A 32 -0.14 1.70 -15.22
N PRO A 33 -1.10 2.64 -15.10
CA PRO A 33 -1.52 3.16 -13.80
C PRO A 33 -1.89 2.04 -12.82
N GLY A 34 -1.56 2.21 -11.54
CA GLY A 34 -1.80 1.18 -10.52
C GLY A 34 -3.27 1.01 -10.13
N ARG A 35 -4.09 2.05 -10.29
CA ARG A 35 -5.49 2.07 -9.86
C ARG A 35 -6.37 0.98 -10.49
N PRO A 36 -6.37 0.76 -11.83
CA PRO A 36 -7.11 -0.36 -12.42
C PRO A 36 -6.73 -1.73 -11.85
N ALA A 37 -5.45 -1.95 -11.54
CA ALA A 37 -5.01 -3.22 -10.94
C ALA A 37 -5.53 -3.36 -9.50
N TYR A 38 -5.55 -2.27 -8.72
CA TYR A 38 -6.17 -2.25 -7.39
C TYR A 38 -7.66 -2.58 -7.48
N GLU A 39 -8.39 -1.96 -8.41
CA GLU A 39 -9.82 -2.21 -8.63
C GLU A 39 -10.10 -3.66 -9.06
N ALA A 40 -9.21 -4.24 -9.87
CA ALA A 40 -9.29 -5.65 -10.26
C ALA A 40 -9.05 -6.61 -9.09
N GLY A 41 -8.27 -6.21 -8.08
CA GLY A 41 -8.00 -7.02 -6.90
C GLY A 41 -7.01 -6.38 -5.91
N HIS A 42 -7.44 -6.30 -4.66
CA HIS A 42 -6.65 -5.82 -3.54
C HIS A 42 -7.04 -6.55 -2.25
N LEU A 43 -6.20 -6.41 -1.21
CA LEU A 43 -6.50 -6.97 0.11
C LEU A 43 -7.68 -6.23 0.77
N PRO A 44 -8.56 -6.93 1.50
CA PRO A 44 -9.71 -6.30 2.15
C PRO A 44 -9.33 -5.10 3.01
N GLY A 45 -10.03 -3.97 2.82
CA GLY A 45 -9.79 -2.73 3.57
C GLY A 45 -8.56 -1.92 3.13
N ALA A 46 -7.80 -2.38 2.13
CA ALA A 46 -6.68 -1.60 1.60
C ALA A 46 -7.16 -0.33 0.90
N VAL A 47 -6.45 0.77 1.10
CA VAL A 47 -6.64 2.03 0.38
C VAL A 47 -5.55 2.16 -0.68
N TYR A 48 -5.94 2.41 -1.92
CA TYR A 48 -4.97 2.70 -2.98
C TYR A 48 -4.29 4.05 -2.76
N VAL A 49 -2.96 4.07 -2.85
CA VAL A 49 -2.14 5.28 -2.77
C VAL A 49 -1.21 5.32 -3.97
N ASP A 50 -1.29 6.41 -4.74
CA ASP A 50 -0.40 6.64 -5.86
C ASP A 50 0.96 7.13 -5.33
N LEU A 51 2.02 6.34 -5.57
CA LEU A 51 3.36 6.60 -5.03
C LEU A 51 3.89 7.98 -5.45
N ASP A 52 3.73 8.34 -6.72
CA ASP A 52 4.35 9.52 -7.31
C ASP A 52 3.60 10.81 -6.94
N THR A 53 2.28 10.75 -6.79
CA THR A 53 1.45 11.95 -6.56
C THR A 53 1.08 12.19 -5.09
N GLU A 54 1.00 11.13 -4.26
CA GLU A 54 0.54 11.23 -2.88
C GLU A 54 1.68 11.07 -1.84
N LEU A 55 2.77 10.38 -2.19
CA LEU A 55 3.86 10.07 -1.25
C LEU A 55 5.19 10.72 -1.60
N ALA A 56 5.42 11.07 -2.86
CA ALA A 56 6.65 11.74 -3.25
C ALA A 56 6.61 13.22 -2.87
N GLY A 57 7.72 13.71 -2.32
CA GLY A 57 7.97 15.14 -2.18
C GLY A 57 8.51 15.75 -3.49
N PRO A 58 8.75 17.07 -3.53
CA PRO A 58 9.45 17.70 -4.63
C PRO A 58 10.79 17.01 -4.93
N PRO A 59 11.22 16.98 -6.20
CA PRO A 59 12.54 16.47 -6.55
C PRO A 59 13.65 17.16 -5.73
N GLY A 60 14.61 16.38 -5.25
CA GLY A 60 15.83 16.90 -4.64
C GLY A 60 16.74 17.60 -5.65
N SER A 61 17.78 18.29 -5.17
CA SER A 61 18.70 19.06 -6.02
C SER A 61 19.57 18.23 -6.97
N GLY A 62 19.64 16.91 -6.77
CA GLY A 62 20.72 16.08 -7.31
C GLY A 62 21.99 16.18 -6.50
#